data_AF-A0A0A7LL36-F1
#
_entry.id   AF-A0A0A7LL36-F1
#
_cell.length_a   1.000
_cell.length_b   1.000
_cell.length_c   1.000
_cell.angle_alpha   90.00
_cell.angle_beta   90.00
_cell.angle_gamma   90.00
#
_symmetry.space_group_name_H-M   'P 1'
#
loop_
_entity.id
_entity.type
_entity.pdbx_description
1 polymer ?
#
loop_
_entity_poly.entity_id
_entity_poly.type
_entity_poly.pdbx_seq_one_letter_code
_entity_poly.pdbx_strand_id
1 'polypeptide(L)'
;MQIGLEMAREYHVRAWVSNLRRMPGISQEDEIWVRTVWFAQFIQLDITHIAVVESRSRLIRSGVVELLERAGQLGPLSTGYFASRAAARTWIMGGQLIPGQRPFLPSANSDLTDIRAGL
;
A
#
# COMPACT_ATOMS: atom_id res chain seq x y z
N MET A 1 13.25 3.83 -8.51
CA MET A 1 12.04 4.08 -7.69
C MET A 1 11.91 5.52 -7.21
N GLN A 2 13.03 6.27 -7.12
CA GLN A 2 13.08 7.65 -6.65
C GLN A 2 12.27 8.66 -7.49
N ILE A 3 12.29 8.53 -8.83
CA ILE A 3 11.53 9.42 -9.73
C ILE A 3 10.03 9.47 -9.43
N GLY A 4 9.44 8.36 -8.94
CA GLY A 4 8.02 8.34 -8.59
C GLY A 4 7.69 9.23 -7.38
N LEU A 5 8.58 9.26 -6.38
CA LEU A 5 8.42 10.12 -5.19
C LEU A 5 8.71 11.58 -5.51
N GLU A 6 9.70 11.85 -6.37
CA GLU A 6 10.02 13.20 -6.84
C GLU A 6 8.85 13.80 -7.61
N MET A 7 8.31 13.07 -8.59
CA MET A 7 7.13 13.48 -9.34
C MET A 7 5.90 13.64 -8.44
N ALA A 8 5.68 12.71 -7.49
CA ALA A 8 4.55 12.83 -6.58
C ALA A 8 4.61 14.10 -5.73
N ARG A 9 5.82 14.51 -5.34
CA ARG A 9 6.06 15.76 -4.61
C ARG A 9 5.84 16.98 -5.50
N GLU A 10 6.45 17.00 -6.68
CA GLU A 10 6.38 18.13 -7.63
C GLU A 10 4.93 18.44 -8.04
N TYR A 11 4.14 17.40 -8.30
CA TYR A 11 2.76 17.54 -8.78
C TYR A 11 1.71 17.45 -7.66
N HIS A 12 2.12 17.44 -6.38
CA HIS A 12 1.22 17.30 -5.23
C HIS A 12 0.21 16.16 -5.41
N VAL A 13 0.70 14.99 -5.83
CA VAL A 13 -0.14 13.84 -6.18
C VAL A 13 -0.91 13.38 -4.95
N ARG A 14 -2.24 13.37 -5.05
CA ARG A 14 -3.12 12.92 -3.97
C ARG A 14 -3.51 11.45 -4.06
N ALA A 15 -3.31 10.83 -5.22
CA ALA A 15 -3.80 9.50 -5.52
C ALA A 15 -2.73 8.67 -6.27
N TRP A 16 -2.35 7.52 -5.71
CA TRP A 16 -1.27 6.69 -6.23
C TRP A 16 -1.76 5.28 -6.60
N VAL A 17 -1.40 4.79 -7.80
CA VAL A 17 -1.65 3.38 -8.19
C VAL A 17 -0.33 2.62 -8.22
N SER A 18 -0.23 1.56 -7.41
CA SER A 18 0.92 0.65 -7.40
C SER A 18 0.54 -0.69 -8.01
N ASN A 19 1.29 -1.17 -9.00
CA ASN A 19 1.03 -2.48 -9.61
C ASN A 19 2.12 -3.48 -9.26
N LEU A 20 1.83 -4.33 -8.28
CA LEU A 20 2.76 -5.33 -7.75
C LEU A 20 2.54 -6.72 -8.34
N ARG A 21 1.61 -6.87 -9.30
CA ARG A 21 1.14 -8.17 -9.82
C ARG A 21 2.27 -9.08 -10.30
N ARG A 22 3.32 -8.49 -10.87
CA ARG A 22 4.50 -9.18 -11.41
C ARG A 22 5.78 -8.82 -10.66
N MET A 23 5.66 -8.25 -9.46
CA MET A 23 6.82 -7.91 -8.65
C MET A 23 7.54 -9.20 -8.25
N PRO A 24 8.83 -9.35 -8.58
CA PRO A 24 9.63 -10.47 -8.10
C PRO A 24 9.82 -10.36 -6.58
N GLY A 25 10.36 -11.42 -5.96
CA GLY A 25 10.88 -11.30 -4.60
C GLY A 25 11.91 -10.16 -4.54
N ILE A 26 11.93 -9.42 -3.44
CA ILE A 26 12.92 -8.38 -3.18
C ILE A 26 14.02 -8.93 -2.28
N SER A 27 15.22 -8.36 -2.40
CA SER A 27 16.32 -8.68 -1.49
C SER A 27 16.01 -8.15 -0.08
N GLN A 28 16.74 -8.65 0.92
CA GLN A 28 16.66 -8.11 2.27
C GLN A 28 17.09 -6.64 2.32
N GLU A 29 18.10 -6.26 1.53
CA GLU A 29 18.58 -4.87 1.42
C GLU A 29 17.47 -3.96 0.88
N ASP A 30 16.78 -4.37 -0.18
CA ASP A 30 15.64 -3.63 -0.74
C ASP A 30 14.49 -3.50 0.27
N GLU A 31 14.21 -4.56 1.04
CA GLU A 31 13.18 -4.52 2.08
C GLU A 31 13.53 -3.49 3.17
N ILE A 32 14.78 -3.49 3.64
CA ILE A 32 15.27 -2.52 4.62
C ILE A 32 15.16 -1.11 4.05
N TRP A 33 15.62 -0.90 2.82
CA TRP A 33 15.56 0.39 2.15
C TRP A 33 14.11 0.90 2.00
N VAL A 34 13.16 0.03 1.64
CA VAL A 34 11.74 0.39 1.56
C VAL A 34 11.20 0.84 2.92
N ARG A 35 11.51 0.09 3.98
CA ARG A 35 10.99 0.35 5.34
C ARG A 35 11.63 1.56 6.02
N THR A 36 12.85 1.93 5.64
CA THR A 36 13.63 2.98 6.34
C THR A 36 13.76 4.26 5.54
N VAL A 37 14.02 4.17 4.23
CA VAL A 37 14.30 5.33 3.37
C VAL A 37 13.06 5.71 2.59
N TRP A 38 12.48 4.77 1.83
CA TRP A 38 11.33 5.07 0.99
C TRP A 38 10.11 5.47 1.81
N PHE A 39 9.82 4.72 2.88
CA PHE A 39 8.68 4.98 3.75
C PHE A 39 8.73 6.40 4.33
N ALA A 40 9.89 6.83 4.85
CA ALA A 40 10.08 8.15 5.42
C ALA A 40 9.81 9.27 4.39
N GLN A 41 10.16 9.06 3.12
CA GLN A 41 9.89 10.02 2.06
C GLN A 41 8.43 9.99 1.61
N PHE A 42 7.82 8.80 1.57
CA PHE A 42 6.44 8.60 1.15
C PHE A 42 5.45 9.30 2.09
N ILE A 43 5.64 9.17 3.40
CA ILE A 43 4.74 9.77 4.41
C ILE A 43 4.79 11.31 4.44
N GLN A 44 5.73 11.93 3.73
CA GLN A 44 5.83 13.39 3.59
C GLN A 44 5.07 13.91 2.36
N LEU A 45 4.44 13.03 1.56
CA LEU A 45 3.68 13.40 0.37
C LEU A 45 2.21 13.67 0.70
N ASP A 46 1.54 14.42 -0.17
CA ASP A 46 0.09 14.74 -0.05
C ASP A 46 -0.82 13.58 -0.48
N ILE A 47 -0.32 12.34 -0.50
CA ILE A 47 -1.06 11.17 -0.94
C ILE A 47 -2.10 10.81 0.12
N THR A 48 -3.36 10.81 -0.28
CA THR A 48 -4.51 10.45 0.57
C THR A 48 -5.20 9.17 0.11
N HIS A 49 -4.92 8.71 -1.11
CA HIS A 49 -5.51 7.50 -1.69
C HIS A 49 -4.44 6.65 -2.36
N ILE A 50 -4.40 5.36 -2.03
CA ILE A 50 -3.51 4.41 -2.70
C ILE A 50 -4.28 3.16 -3.14
N ALA A 51 -4.13 2.80 -4.42
CA ALA A 51 -4.68 1.60 -4.99
C ALA A 51 -3.55 0.62 -5.35
N VAL A 52 -3.56 -0.55 -4.74
CA VAL A 52 -2.54 -1.58 -4.94
C VAL A 52 -3.12 -2.70 -5.78
N VAL A 53 -2.60 -2.93 -6.98
CA VAL A 53 -2.82 -4.18 -7.70
C VAL A 53 -1.91 -5.23 -7.09
N GLU A 54 -2.51 -6.20 -6.41
CA GLU A 54 -1.80 -7.10 -5.51
C GLU A 54 -0.78 -8.00 -6.21
N SER A 55 0.34 -8.23 -5.52
CA SER A 55 1.29 -9.28 -5.86
C SER A 55 0.66 -10.66 -5.79
N ARG A 56 1.21 -11.61 -6.56
CA ARG A 56 0.89 -13.04 -6.40
C ARG A 56 1.59 -13.66 -5.20
N SER A 57 2.66 -13.02 -4.69
CA SER A 57 3.38 -13.47 -3.50
C SER A 57 2.61 -13.07 -2.23
N ARG A 58 2.33 -14.05 -1.34
CA ARG A 58 1.74 -13.79 -0.02
C ARG A 58 2.65 -12.87 0.82
N LEU A 59 3.95 -13.13 0.81
CA LEU A 59 4.94 -12.35 1.57
C LEU A 59 4.91 -10.86 1.18
N ILE A 60 4.95 -10.57 -0.12
CA ILE A 60 4.89 -9.19 -0.61
C ILE A 60 3.55 -8.53 -0.25
N ARG A 61 2.43 -9.27 -0.33
CA ARG A 61 1.12 -8.74 0.06
C ARG A 61 1.07 -8.34 1.53
N SER A 62 1.47 -9.23 2.43
CA SER A 62 1.50 -8.96 3.87
C SER A 62 2.39 -7.77 4.20
N GLY A 63 3.61 -7.72 3.65
CA GLY A 63 4.53 -6.61 3.90
C GLY A 63 4.00 -5.25 3.40
N VAL A 64 3.27 -5.23 2.27
CA VAL A 64 2.62 -4.01 1.76
C VAL A 64 1.43 -3.60 2.62
N VAL A 65 0.65 -4.55 3.13
CA VAL A 65 -0.44 -4.27 4.07
C VAL A 65 0.11 -3.61 5.32
N GLU A 66 1.10 -4.22 5.98
CA GLU A 66 1.74 -3.66 7.17
C GLU A 66 2.32 -2.26 6.92
N LEU A 67 2.99 -2.06 5.80
CA LEU A 67 3.60 -0.77 5.45
C LEU A 67 2.54 0.34 5.29
N LEU A 68 1.43 0.05 4.61
CA LEU A 68 0.37 1.04 4.35
C LEU A 68 -0.54 1.26 5.56
N GLU A 69 -0.76 0.25 6.39
CA GLU A 69 -1.41 0.42 7.70
C GLU A 69 -0.61 1.38 8.58
N ARG A 70 0.73 1.21 8.63
CA ARG A 70 1.61 2.13 9.36
C ARG A 70 1.55 3.56 8.79
N ALA A 71 1.46 3.72 7.47
CA ALA A 71 1.27 5.05 6.86
C ALA A 71 -0.08 5.67 7.27
N GLY A 72 -1.16 4.88 7.26
CA GLY A 72 -2.50 5.34 7.65
C GLY A 72 -2.63 5.73 9.12
N GLN A 73 -1.74 5.26 9.99
CA GLN A 73 -1.66 5.73 11.38
C GLN A 73 -1.04 7.13 11.52
N LEU A 74 -0.31 7.60 10.51
CA LEU A 74 0.39 8.89 10.54
C LEU A 74 -0.38 10.01 9.82
N GLY A 75 -1.43 9.69 9.07
CA GLY A 75 -2.23 10.66 8.33
C GLY A 75 -3.38 10.02 7.56
N PRO A 76 -4.25 10.84 6.94
CA PRO A 76 -5.43 10.34 6.23
C PRO A 76 -5.04 9.62 4.94
N LEU A 77 -4.92 8.29 5.00
CA LEU A 77 -4.63 7.43 3.86
C LEU A 77 -5.71 6.36 3.69
N SER A 78 -6.47 6.47 2.60
CA SER A 78 -7.38 5.43 2.13
C SER A 78 -6.62 4.44 1.25
N THR A 79 -6.63 3.17 1.62
CA THR A 79 -5.95 2.11 0.87
C THR A 79 -6.95 1.12 0.29
N GLY A 80 -6.83 0.82 -1.00
CA GLY A 80 -7.59 -0.24 -1.68
C GLY A 80 -6.67 -1.26 -2.31
N TYR A 81 -7.01 -2.54 -2.19
CA TYR A 81 -6.26 -3.65 -2.79
C TYR A 81 -7.12 -4.36 -3.84
N PHE A 82 -6.51 -4.67 -4.98
CA PHE A 82 -7.22 -5.06 -6.19
C PHE A 82 -6.55 -6.20 -6.95
N ALA A 83 -7.37 -7.07 -7.55
CA ALA A 83 -6.91 -8.09 -8.46
C ALA A 83 -6.60 -7.58 -9.88
N SER A 84 -7.04 -6.38 -10.25
CA SER A 84 -6.82 -5.87 -11.62
C SER A 84 -6.49 -4.39 -11.62
N ARG A 85 -5.71 -3.98 -12.63
CA ARG A 85 -5.40 -2.57 -12.91
C ARG A 85 -6.67 -1.76 -13.18
N ALA A 86 -7.64 -2.35 -13.86
CA ALA A 86 -8.91 -1.70 -14.17
C ALA A 86 -9.66 -1.34 -12.88
N ALA A 87 -9.81 -2.29 -11.96
CA ALA A 87 -10.45 -2.08 -10.66
C ALA A 87 -9.78 -0.96 -9.85
N ALA A 88 -8.45 -1.04 -9.72
CA ALA A 88 -7.65 -0.07 -9.00
C ALA A 88 -7.83 1.33 -9.56
N ARG A 89 -7.84 1.44 -10.90
CA ARG A 89 -8.03 2.72 -11.58
C ARG A 89 -9.45 3.28 -11.40
N THR A 90 -10.47 2.44 -11.50
CA THR A 90 -11.86 2.88 -11.30
C THR A 90 -12.05 3.43 -9.89
N TRP A 91 -11.56 2.70 -8.87
CA TRP A 91 -11.65 3.12 -7.48
C TRP A 91 -10.95 4.45 -7.22
N ILE A 92 -9.70 4.58 -7.68
CA ILE A 92 -8.88 5.76 -7.37
C ILE A 92 -9.37 7.04 -8.04
N MET A 93 -10.15 6.91 -9.12
CA MET A 93 -10.80 8.04 -9.79
C MET A 93 -12.18 8.38 -9.18
N GLY A 94 -12.58 7.74 -8.07
CA GLY A 94 -13.88 7.95 -7.44
C GLY A 94 -15.06 7.34 -8.21
N GLY A 95 -14.79 6.44 -9.16
CA GLY A 95 -15.82 5.75 -9.92
C GLY A 95 -16.47 4.61 -9.14
N GLN A 96 -17.71 4.25 -9.49
CA GLN A 96 -18.39 3.07 -8.94
C GLN A 96 -17.59 1.80 -9.26
N LEU A 97 -17.21 1.04 -8.23
CA LEU A 97 -16.60 -0.28 -8.41
C LEU A 97 -17.56 -1.20 -9.17
N ILE A 98 -17.02 -2.01 -10.08
CA ILE A 98 -17.80 -3.02 -10.80
C ILE A 98 -18.32 -4.05 -9.78
N PRO A 99 -19.62 -4.41 -9.79
CA PRO A 99 -20.18 -5.42 -8.89
C PRO A 99 -19.32 -6.70 -8.86
N GLY A 100 -18.93 -7.15 -7.67
CA GLY A 100 -18.02 -8.30 -7.47
C GLY A 100 -16.54 -7.93 -7.24
N GLN A 101 -16.14 -6.68 -7.49
CA GLN A 101 -14.84 -6.15 -7.07
C GLN A 101 -15.00 -5.45 -5.72
N ARG A 102 -14.76 -6.16 -4.62
CA ARG A 102 -14.61 -5.52 -3.30
C ARG A 102 -13.13 -5.13 -3.12
N PRO A 103 -12.81 -3.95 -2.57
CA PRO A 103 -11.51 -3.74 -1.97
C PRO A 103 -11.31 -4.86 -0.93
N PHE A 104 -10.18 -5.54 -0.96
CA PHE A 104 -9.83 -6.38 0.18
C PHE A 104 -9.65 -5.45 1.39
N LEU A 105 -10.51 -5.61 2.39
CA LEU A 105 -10.31 -5.00 3.69
C LEU A 105 -9.31 -5.91 4.42
N PRO A 106 -8.14 -5.40 4.84
CA PRO A 106 -7.27 -6.20 5.69
C PRO A 106 -8.09 -6.62 6.92
N SER A 107 -8.20 -7.94 7.11
CA SER A 107 -8.71 -8.48 8.36
C SER A 107 -7.83 -7.93 9.47
N ALA A 108 -8.43 -7.23 10.43
CA ALA A 108 -7.72 -6.83 11.64
C ALA A 108 -6.98 -8.06 12.17
N ASN A 109 -5.64 -8.01 12.22
CA ASN A 109 -4.83 -9.06 12.80
C ASN A 109 -5.24 -9.20 14.27
N SER A 110 -6.14 -10.14 14.56
CA SER A 110 -6.50 -10.57 15.93
C SER A 110 -5.31 -11.23 16.65
N ASP A 111 -4.26 -11.57 15.92
CA ASP A 111 -3.11 -12.35 16.42
C ASP A 111 -2.04 -11.50 17.12
N LEU A 112 -2.19 -10.17 17.20
CA LEU A 112 -1.28 -9.29 17.95
C LEU A 112 -1.68 -9.10 19.43
N THR A 113 -2.80 -9.69 19.86
CA THR A 113 -3.30 -9.53 21.23
C THR A 113 -2.73 -10.56 22.23
N ASP A 114 -2.15 -11.67 21.77
CA ASP A 114 -1.72 -12.77 22.64
C ASP A 114 -0.26 -12.69 23.14
N ILE A 115 0.57 -11.76 22.64
CA ILE A 115 2.00 -11.69 23.05
C ILE A 115 2.23 -10.75 24.26
N ARG A 116 1.19 -10.07 24.78
CA ARG A 116 1.31 -9.13 25.92
C ARG A 116 0.83 -9.66 27.27
N ALA A 117 0.47 -10.94 27.38
CA ALA A 117 -0.01 -11.55 28.62
C ALA A 117 1.00 -12.51 29.28
N GLY A 118 2.30 -12.37 29.00
CA GLY A 118 3.35 -13.21 29.57
C GLY A 118 4.64 -12.45 29.85
N LEU A 119 4.59 -11.53 30.80
CA LEU A 119 5.74 -11.03 31.57
C LEU A 119 5.35 -10.91 33.04
#